data_AF-A0A0L6TZI4-F1
#
_entry.id   AF-A0A0L6TZI4-F1
#
_cell.length_a   1.000
_cell.length_b   1.000
_cell.length_c   1.000
_cell.angle_alpha   90.00
_cell.angle_beta   90.00
_cell.angle_gamma   90.00
#
_symmetry.space_group_name_H-M   'P 1'
#
loop_
_entity.id
_entity.type
_entity.pdbx_description
1 polymer ?
#
loop_
_entity_poly.entity_id
_entity_poly.type
_entity_poly.pdbx_seq_one_letter_code
_entity_poly.pdbx_strand_id
1 'polypeptide(L)'
;MLLVKFFAVDCKIESIDQFQYISNISTILALSGFTTEYPSNQTNANFMINSAITPLDDGIFLFEYIYRNAIFQIIYEFGTYSTSKQLEIQISSDDYIIKPENNYLEQLKLKIKMIIKHDWEKLIWLYDKDSEALSVALYPNIYRTENMMRQFISEVMNKEYGAKWWDLFVPIVIKAKHRARAVGYKTVVPGFNNIDERLLSIDVGDLLDILQMQLKKWNPRFDTEINDMLVGKKPTNNVLMEKLLDKQTTIVTDLWKEQFSQYLPEEFLKEAHIFELNRNHVVHNKLIDRIAYNSILLSIEVVDIALNKALSFLSIMIRSKEQIDSLEREFLLQEEEERKSTYKEIIESEANIKIRDFDEILNLFNDMLSDLHTHIIEDLRFRSDLNISDYQDIDSDSNEGQLFDIEYKITGTIARIYFGLNIDDSPGSSSQVKISLSDGEHTIVENLYYTNGEAVFDTELGYYMPECYDEISDTDELRDSIIAYVNEHYESLPEKVDADMYFIIKDGGNNPIADIPCCECGNDYICIDENYAPFGKCLSCGTQNEIRICERCSCYFEQEDDGELGICPNCFDLIKFE
;
A
#
# COMPACT_ATOMS: atom_id res chain seq x y z
N MET A 1 34.56 16.38 16.10
CA MET A 1 33.43 17.29 15.79
C MET A 1 32.98 17.95 17.09
N LEU A 2 32.76 19.28 17.09
CA LEU A 2 32.27 19.99 18.28
C LEU A 2 30.82 19.58 18.56
N LEU A 3 30.52 19.19 19.80
CA LEU A 3 29.19 18.76 20.22
C LEU A 3 28.53 19.78 21.15
N VAL A 4 29.27 20.30 22.13
CA VAL A 4 28.74 21.26 23.11
C VAL A 4 29.81 22.30 23.40
N LYS A 5 29.41 23.57 23.48
CA LYS A 5 30.26 24.68 23.93
C LYS A 5 29.47 25.60 24.86
N PHE A 6 30.01 25.86 26.03
CA PHE A 6 29.47 26.82 27.00
C PHE A 6 30.60 27.44 27.80
N PHE A 7 30.34 28.59 28.41
CA PHE A 7 31.30 29.21 29.29
C PHE A 7 30.68 29.61 30.63
N ALA A 8 31.53 29.59 31.64
CA ALA A 8 31.23 30.09 32.98
C ALA A 8 31.92 31.45 33.17
N VAL A 9 31.20 32.44 33.71
CA VAL A 9 31.66 33.83 33.84
C VAL A 9 31.65 34.24 35.30
N ASP A 10 32.64 35.06 35.65
CA ASP A 10 32.83 35.68 36.97
C ASP A 10 32.96 34.61 38.06
N CYS A 11 34.18 34.08 38.14
CA CYS A 11 34.54 33.13 39.18
C CYS A 11 34.43 33.76 40.58
N LYS A 12 33.76 33.04 41.50
CA LYS A 12 33.56 33.43 42.90
C LYS A 12 34.74 33.08 43.80
N ILE A 13 35.65 32.24 43.30
CA ILE A 13 36.83 31.79 44.04
C ILE A 13 37.98 32.74 43.74
N GLU A 14 38.50 33.39 44.78
CA GLU A 14 39.56 34.42 44.68
C GLU A 14 40.82 33.91 43.97
N SER A 15 41.21 32.66 44.23
CA SER A 15 42.35 32.00 43.58
C SER A 15 42.02 30.54 43.29
N ILE A 16 42.06 30.16 42.00
CA ILE A 16 41.85 28.78 41.55
C ILE A 16 43.18 28.25 41.02
N ASP A 17 43.66 27.15 41.60
CA ASP A 17 44.61 26.26 40.93
C ASP A 17 43.88 25.57 39.78
N GLN A 18 44.18 26.01 38.55
CA GLN A 18 43.47 25.58 37.35
C GLN A 18 43.60 24.07 37.13
N PHE A 19 44.79 23.50 37.31
CA PHE A 19 45.02 22.08 37.09
C PHE A 19 44.28 21.24 38.13
N GLN A 20 44.37 21.61 39.42
CA GLN A 20 43.65 20.89 40.47
C GLN A 20 42.14 20.99 40.30
N TYR A 21 41.64 22.15 39.84
CA TYR A 21 40.22 22.37 39.57
C TYR A 21 39.71 21.45 38.46
N ILE A 22 40.41 21.36 37.32
CA ILE A 22 40.04 20.44 36.23
C ILE A 22 40.22 18.98 36.61
N SER A 23 41.25 18.66 37.42
CA SER A 23 41.48 17.32 37.97
C SER A 23 40.31 16.86 38.85
N ASN A 24 39.78 17.76 39.67
CA ASN A 24 38.59 17.48 40.48
C ASN A 24 37.36 17.22 39.62
N ILE A 25 37.13 18.02 38.57
CA ILE A 25 36.01 17.80 37.62
C ILE A 25 36.13 16.40 37.00
N SER A 26 37.29 16.09 36.44
CA SER A 26 37.55 14.83 35.73
C SER A 26 37.42 13.61 36.65
N THR A 27 37.91 13.72 37.90
CA THR A 27 37.75 12.68 38.92
C THR A 27 36.28 12.45 39.26
N ILE A 28 35.49 13.51 39.44
CA ILE A 28 34.05 13.39 39.72
C ILE A 28 33.32 12.73 38.54
N LEU A 29 33.67 13.07 37.30
CA LEU A 29 33.11 12.46 36.10
C LEU A 29 33.41 10.95 36.05
N ALA A 30 34.66 10.56 36.32
CA ALA A 30 35.07 9.17 36.35
C ALA A 30 34.37 8.36 37.45
N LEU A 31 34.34 8.90 38.69
CA LEU A 31 33.63 8.27 39.82
C LEU A 31 32.12 8.16 39.58
N SER A 32 31.55 9.05 38.77
CA SER A 32 30.14 9.02 38.38
C SER A 32 29.85 8.10 37.19
N GLY A 33 30.85 7.38 36.67
CA GLY A 33 30.70 6.40 35.58
C GLY A 33 30.57 7.00 34.19
N PHE A 34 30.91 8.29 33.99
CA PHE A 34 30.83 8.92 32.67
C PHE A 34 31.98 8.53 31.75
N THR A 35 33.11 8.10 32.29
CA THR A 35 34.27 7.64 31.52
C THR A 35 34.41 6.14 31.64
N THR A 36 34.39 5.40 30.52
CA THR A 36 34.51 3.93 30.57
C THR A 36 35.96 3.48 30.45
N GLU A 37 36.73 4.10 29.56
CA GLU A 37 38.12 3.72 29.29
C GLU A 37 38.96 4.97 28.94
N TYR A 38 40.28 4.84 28.99
CA TYR A 38 41.21 5.89 28.56
C TYR A 38 42.03 5.41 27.36
N PRO A 39 42.34 6.29 26.38
CA PRO A 39 43.17 5.93 25.23
C PRO A 39 44.53 5.35 25.65
N SER A 40 44.94 4.26 25.01
CA SER A 40 46.11 3.44 25.35
C SER A 40 47.48 4.12 25.15
N ASN A 41 47.53 5.38 24.71
CA ASN A 41 48.77 6.11 24.45
C ASN A 41 49.33 6.88 25.67
N GLN A 42 48.71 6.82 26.86
CA GLN A 42 49.29 7.37 28.08
C GLN A 42 50.16 6.34 28.81
N THR A 43 51.35 6.08 28.26
CA THR A 43 52.41 5.38 28.97
C THR A 43 53.07 6.31 29.98
N ASN A 44 52.58 6.33 31.21
CA ASN A 44 53.41 6.63 32.37
C ASN A 44 53.18 5.59 33.45
N ALA A 45 54.20 4.77 33.65
CA ALA A 45 54.26 3.75 34.68
C ALA A 45 54.18 4.38 36.07
N ASN A 46 53.40 3.75 36.94
CA ASN A 46 53.33 3.98 38.38
C ASN A 46 52.89 5.37 38.85
N PHE A 47 51.58 5.66 38.86
CA PHE A 47 50.89 6.28 40.01
C PHE A 47 49.36 6.22 39.78
N MET A 48 48.60 6.02 40.85
CA MET A 48 47.13 6.01 40.87
C MET A 48 46.52 7.24 40.17
N ILE A 49 45.56 7.03 39.24
CA ILE A 49 44.47 7.94 38.80
C ILE A 49 44.88 9.34 38.23
N ASN A 50 46.12 9.79 38.39
CA ASN A 50 46.65 11.03 37.83
C ASN A 50 47.28 10.72 36.45
N SER A 51 46.88 11.27 35.32
CA SER A 51 45.93 12.33 35.01
C SER A 51 45.59 12.16 33.53
N ALA A 52 44.36 11.77 33.20
CA ALA A 52 43.88 11.80 31.81
C ALA A 52 43.72 13.23 31.24
N ILE A 53 44.26 14.22 31.97
CA ILE A 53 44.30 15.63 31.62
C ILE A 53 45.69 15.95 31.06
N THR A 54 45.72 16.49 29.85
CA THR A 54 46.93 16.95 29.16
C THR A 54 46.88 18.47 29.06
N PRO A 55 47.84 19.22 29.63
CA PRO A 55 47.94 20.66 29.38
C PRO A 55 48.37 20.88 27.92
N LEU A 56 47.61 21.67 27.17
CA LEU A 56 47.91 21.98 25.77
C LEU A 56 48.66 23.30 25.63
N ASP A 57 48.31 24.29 26.46
CA ASP A 57 48.92 25.63 26.53
C ASP A 57 48.61 26.26 27.90
N ASP A 58 49.12 27.46 28.16
CA ASP A 58 48.84 28.24 29.38
C ASP A 58 47.32 28.47 29.55
N GLY A 59 46.74 27.80 30.56
CA GLY A 59 45.32 27.88 30.87
C GLY A 59 44.41 26.97 30.02
N ILE A 60 44.97 26.13 29.15
CA ILE A 60 44.22 25.22 28.28
C ILE A 60 44.52 23.76 28.64
N PHE A 61 43.48 23.00 28.97
CA PHE A 61 43.56 21.61 29.42
C PHE A 61 42.66 20.70 28.60
N LEU A 62 43.18 19.57 28.13
CA LEU A 62 42.44 18.54 27.41
C LEU A 62 42.20 17.33 28.32
N PHE A 63 40.96 16.88 28.43
CA PHE A 63 40.58 15.62 29.04
C PHE A 63 40.02 14.68 27.98
N GLU A 64 40.70 13.56 27.73
CA GLU A 64 40.32 12.58 26.70
C GLU A 64 39.94 11.24 27.33
N TYR A 65 38.83 10.66 26.88
CA TYR A 65 38.36 9.35 27.35
C TYR A 65 37.53 8.66 26.26
N ILE A 66 37.29 7.37 26.44
CA ILE A 66 36.48 6.54 25.54
C ILE A 66 35.15 6.25 26.23
N TYR A 67 34.06 6.33 25.46
CA TYR A 67 32.72 5.88 25.84
C TYR A 67 32.10 5.08 24.69
N ARG A 68 31.80 3.79 24.91
CA ARG A 68 31.17 2.87 23.93
C ARG A 68 31.80 2.97 22.52
N ASN A 69 33.13 2.87 22.46
CA ASN A 69 33.94 2.95 21.23
C ASN A 69 34.00 4.33 20.55
N ALA A 70 33.44 5.38 21.15
CA ALA A 70 33.63 6.76 20.69
C ALA A 70 34.65 7.48 21.57
N ILE A 71 35.57 8.20 20.94
CA ILE A 71 36.55 9.03 21.64
C ILE A 71 35.91 10.39 21.95
N PHE A 72 35.91 10.77 23.22
CA PHE A 72 35.46 12.06 23.70
C PHE A 72 36.65 12.91 24.16
N GLN A 73 36.59 14.18 23.80
CA GLN A 73 37.55 15.19 24.18
C GLN A 73 36.80 16.34 24.86
N ILE A 74 37.26 16.72 26.04
CA ILE A 74 36.77 17.89 26.75
C ILE A 74 37.92 18.88 26.90
N ILE A 75 37.78 20.05 26.30
CA ILE A 75 38.75 21.14 26.42
C ILE A 75 38.23 22.15 27.44
N TYR A 76 39.08 22.49 28.40
CA TYR A 76 38.87 23.52 29.40
C TYR A 76 39.84 24.66 29.16
N GLU A 77 39.34 25.86 28.93
CA GLU A 77 40.17 27.05 28.66
C GLU A 77 39.84 28.15 29.68
N PHE A 78 40.82 28.53 30.47
CA PHE A 78 40.72 29.65 31.39
C PHE A 78 41.17 30.94 30.71
N GLY A 79 40.30 31.95 30.73
CA GLY A 79 40.62 33.29 30.25
C GLY A 79 40.28 34.34 31.29
N THR A 80 41.02 35.44 31.32
CA THR A 80 40.61 36.65 32.05
C THR A 80 40.47 37.78 31.04
N TYR A 81 39.23 38.22 30.84
CA TYR A 81 38.90 39.27 29.89
C TYR A 81 38.48 40.51 30.67
N SER A 82 39.22 41.60 30.48
CA SER A 82 39.16 42.83 31.30
C SER A 82 39.27 42.53 32.80
N THR A 83 38.16 42.35 33.50
CA THR A 83 38.10 42.02 34.93
C THR A 83 37.35 40.72 35.22
N SER A 84 36.83 40.06 34.18
CA SER A 84 36.00 38.88 34.29
C SER A 84 36.83 37.63 34.03
N LYS A 85 36.98 36.79 35.07
CA LYS A 85 37.53 35.45 34.92
C LYS A 85 36.47 34.57 34.27
N GLN A 86 36.88 33.77 33.30
CA GLN A 86 36.03 32.89 32.51
C GLN A 86 36.63 31.50 32.39
N LEU A 87 35.77 30.49 32.31
CA LEU A 87 36.12 29.12 31.96
C LEU A 87 35.26 28.70 30.77
N GLU A 88 35.88 28.52 29.62
CA GLU A 88 35.24 27.94 28.45
C GLU A 88 35.39 26.42 28.48
N ILE A 89 34.30 25.71 28.15
CA ILE A 89 34.24 24.26 28.12
C ILE A 89 33.73 23.83 26.76
N GLN A 90 34.52 23.02 26.06
CA GLN A 90 34.16 22.43 24.77
C GLN A 90 34.15 20.91 24.90
N ILE A 91 33.09 20.26 24.42
CA ILE A 91 32.97 18.81 24.35
C ILE A 91 32.92 18.42 22.87
N SER A 92 33.82 17.53 22.44
CA SER A 92 33.92 17.06 21.06
C SER A 92 34.06 15.54 20.98
N SER A 93 33.55 14.97 19.90
CA SER A 93 33.79 13.59 19.48
C SER A 93 33.52 13.50 17.99
N ASP A 94 34.34 12.77 17.24
CA ASP A 94 34.11 12.49 15.81
C ASP A 94 33.24 11.24 15.59
N ASP A 95 33.29 10.28 16.52
CA ASP A 95 32.67 8.96 16.38
C ASP A 95 31.32 8.85 17.10
N TYR A 96 30.96 9.83 17.94
CA TYR A 96 29.72 9.79 18.68
C TYR A 96 28.51 10.26 17.86
N ILE A 97 27.56 9.34 17.66
CA ILE A 97 26.31 9.63 16.96
C ILE A 97 25.26 10.11 17.98
N ILE A 98 24.80 11.34 17.80
CA ILE A 98 23.71 11.92 18.60
C ILE A 98 22.37 11.42 18.08
N LYS A 99 21.56 10.88 19.00
CA LYS A 99 20.19 10.47 18.73
C LYS A 99 19.28 10.87 19.91
N PRO A 100 17.98 11.15 19.69
CA PRO A 100 17.06 11.52 20.78
C PRO A 100 17.02 10.52 21.94
N GLU A 101 17.18 9.22 21.65
CA GLU A 101 17.11 8.13 22.64
C GLU A 101 18.40 8.04 23.49
N ASN A 102 19.51 8.62 23.01
CA ASN A 102 20.79 8.57 23.68
C ASN A 102 20.94 9.76 24.63
N ASN A 103 20.91 9.53 25.95
CA ASN A 103 20.97 10.58 26.95
C ASN A 103 22.38 10.86 27.50
N TYR A 104 23.41 10.17 27.01
CA TYR A 104 24.75 10.25 27.60
C TYR A 104 25.34 11.66 27.54
N LEU A 105 25.33 12.31 26.37
CA LEU A 105 25.87 13.65 26.20
C LEU A 105 25.13 14.70 27.04
N GLU A 106 23.81 14.55 27.21
CA GLU A 106 23.01 15.38 28.11
C GLU A 106 23.43 15.22 29.57
N GLN A 107 23.53 13.97 30.02
CA GLN A 107 23.94 13.70 31.39
C GLN A 107 25.36 14.21 31.67
N LEU A 108 26.29 14.04 30.72
CA LEU A 108 27.66 14.53 30.81
C LEU A 108 27.71 16.06 30.94
N LYS A 109 27.10 16.80 30.01
CA LYS A 109 27.14 18.28 30.02
C LYS A 109 26.44 18.85 31.25
N LEU A 110 25.33 18.24 31.69
CA LEU A 110 24.63 18.63 32.91
C LEU A 110 25.44 18.31 34.17
N LYS A 111 26.17 17.19 34.20
CA LYS A 111 27.06 16.85 35.32
C LYS A 111 28.19 17.87 35.45
N ILE A 112 28.84 18.25 34.35
CA ILE A 112 29.87 19.31 34.34
C ILE A 112 29.28 20.63 34.84
N LYS A 113 28.13 21.04 34.29
CA LYS A 113 27.37 22.20 34.78
C LYS A 113 27.15 22.13 36.29
N MET A 114 26.70 20.98 36.82
CA MET A 114 26.40 20.83 38.24
C MET A 114 27.63 20.94 39.13
N ILE A 115 28.80 20.48 38.66
CA ILE A 115 30.06 20.60 39.38
C ILE A 115 30.47 22.07 39.48
N ILE A 116 30.40 22.82 38.37
CA ILE A 116 30.94 24.19 38.33
C ILE A 116 29.94 25.27 38.77
N LYS A 117 28.62 25.05 38.70
CA LYS A 117 27.60 26.13 38.86
C LYS A 117 27.70 26.95 40.15
N HIS A 118 28.29 26.41 41.21
CA HIS A 118 28.43 27.10 42.49
C HIS A 118 29.65 28.03 42.54
N ASP A 119 30.65 27.76 41.70
CA ASP A 119 31.93 28.48 41.69
C ASP A 119 31.91 29.69 40.75
N TRP A 120 30.87 29.82 39.92
CA TRP A 120 30.75 30.83 38.88
C TRP A 120 29.41 31.57 39.01
N GLU A 121 29.36 32.83 38.57
CA GLU A 121 28.14 33.65 38.66
C GLU A 121 27.14 33.35 37.54
N LYS A 122 27.63 33.20 36.31
CA LYS A 122 26.79 32.94 35.14
C LYS A 122 27.31 31.78 34.33
N LEU A 123 26.40 31.02 33.76
CA LEU A 123 26.67 29.98 32.77
C LEU A 123 25.95 30.33 31.48
N ILE A 124 26.67 30.39 30.37
CA ILE A 124 26.13 30.77 29.07
C ILE A 124 26.37 29.63 28.08
N TRP A 125 25.29 29.07 27.56
CA TRP A 125 25.33 28.08 26.48
C TRP A 125 25.49 28.79 25.15
N LEU A 126 26.48 28.36 24.38
CA LEU A 126 26.74 28.89 23.03
C LEU A 126 26.31 27.91 21.95
N TYR A 127 26.58 26.63 22.18
CA TYR A 127 26.32 25.58 21.21
C TYR A 127 25.99 24.27 21.91
N ASP A 128 24.96 23.58 21.43
CA ASP A 128 24.50 22.32 22.01
C ASP A 128 23.87 21.45 20.91
N LYS A 129 24.70 20.63 20.26
CA LYS A 129 24.29 19.70 19.19
C LYS A 129 23.23 18.71 19.64
N ASP A 130 23.24 18.40 20.93
CA ASP A 130 22.34 17.47 21.57
C ASP A 130 20.93 18.06 21.73
N SER A 131 20.84 19.31 22.22
CA SER A 131 19.60 20.09 22.20
C SER A 131 19.11 20.39 20.78
N GLU A 132 20.03 20.64 19.84
CA GLU A 132 19.72 20.83 18.43
C GLU A 132 19.06 19.57 17.85
N ALA A 133 19.61 18.38 18.10
CA ALA A 133 19.07 17.12 17.63
C ALA A 133 17.64 16.86 18.13
N LEU A 134 17.36 17.16 19.40
CA LEU A 134 16.00 17.08 19.95
C LEU A 134 15.04 18.06 19.26
N SER A 135 15.48 19.29 19.01
CA SER A 135 14.67 20.31 18.33
C SER A 135 14.36 19.93 16.88
N VAL A 136 15.37 19.41 16.16
CA VAL A 136 15.24 18.90 14.79
C VAL A 136 14.26 17.72 14.73
N ALA A 137 14.29 16.83 15.71
CA ALA A 137 13.37 15.70 15.78
C ALA A 137 11.90 16.12 16.03
N LEU A 138 11.66 17.22 16.76
CA LEU A 138 10.31 17.73 17.01
C LEU A 138 9.72 18.50 15.82
N TYR A 139 10.55 19.16 15.02
CA TYR A 139 10.12 20.10 13.99
C TYR A 139 9.11 19.52 12.97
N PRO A 140 9.30 18.29 12.42
CA PRO A 140 8.33 17.70 11.49
C PRO A 140 6.93 17.53 12.10
N ASN A 141 6.85 17.12 13.37
CA ASN A 141 5.57 16.91 14.06
C ASN A 141 4.84 18.24 14.30
N ILE A 142 5.60 19.29 14.68
CA ILE A 142 5.08 20.65 14.81
C ILE A 142 4.53 21.14 13.46
N TYR A 143 5.34 21.01 12.40
CA TYR A 143 4.98 21.44 11.05
C TYR A 143 3.69 20.77 10.56
N ARG A 144 3.57 19.45 10.76
CA ARG A 144 2.37 18.69 10.39
C ARG A 144 1.14 19.18 11.15
N THR A 145 1.25 19.27 12.48
CA THR A 145 0.14 19.66 13.36
C THR A 145 -0.35 21.09 13.07
N GLU A 146 0.57 22.03 12.86
CA GLU A 146 0.25 23.40 12.48
C GLU A 146 -0.50 23.46 11.14
N ASN A 147 -0.04 22.72 10.12
CA ASN A 147 -0.71 22.68 8.83
C ASN A 147 -2.07 21.98 8.89
N MET A 148 -2.23 20.95 9.71
CA MET A 148 -3.53 20.32 9.95
C MET A 148 -4.52 21.29 10.58
N MET A 149 -4.07 22.14 11.51
CA MET A 149 -4.93 23.19 12.08
C MET A 149 -5.40 24.17 11.01
N ARG A 150 -4.50 24.56 10.08
CA ARG A 150 -4.86 25.41 8.93
C ARG A 150 -5.85 24.72 7.98
N GLN A 151 -5.63 23.43 7.70
CA GLN A 151 -6.55 22.63 6.88
C GLN A 151 -7.92 22.57 7.52
N PHE A 152 -8.00 22.20 8.81
CA PHE A 152 -9.25 22.06 9.53
C PHE A 152 -10.04 23.37 9.54
N ILE A 153 -9.41 24.50 9.89
CA ILE A 153 -10.05 25.83 9.82
C ILE A 153 -10.52 26.13 8.39
N SER A 154 -9.69 25.86 7.38
CA SER A 154 -10.05 26.11 5.98
C SER A 154 -11.26 25.30 5.53
N GLU A 155 -11.30 24.02 5.87
CA GLU A 155 -12.39 23.14 5.46
C GLU A 155 -13.72 23.54 6.12
N VAL A 156 -13.74 23.72 7.44
CA VAL A 156 -14.94 24.16 8.16
C VAL A 156 -15.41 25.50 7.60
N MET A 157 -14.53 26.50 7.57
CA MET A 157 -14.95 27.87 7.25
C MET A 157 -15.37 28.03 5.79
N ASN A 158 -14.72 27.34 4.84
CA ASN A 158 -15.11 27.42 3.43
C ASN A 158 -16.37 26.61 3.13
N LYS A 159 -16.61 25.47 3.79
CA LYS A 159 -17.83 24.68 3.59
C LYS A 159 -19.06 25.39 4.16
N GLU A 160 -18.93 26.04 5.31
CA GLU A 160 -20.04 26.71 5.99
C GLU A 160 -20.32 28.14 5.50
N TYR A 161 -19.26 28.91 5.23
CA TYR A 161 -19.39 30.36 4.94
C TYR A 161 -18.83 30.77 3.57
N GLY A 162 -18.19 29.85 2.84
CA GLY A 162 -17.53 30.13 1.57
C GLY A 162 -16.35 31.11 1.69
N ALA A 163 -15.77 31.50 0.56
CA ALA A 163 -14.52 32.29 0.53
C ALA A 163 -14.59 33.67 1.25
N LYS A 164 -15.80 34.18 1.52
CA LYS A 164 -16.03 35.48 2.19
C LYS A 164 -15.86 35.41 3.71
N TRP A 165 -15.72 34.22 4.29
CA TRP A 165 -15.60 34.05 5.74
C TRP A 165 -14.47 34.91 6.35
N TRP A 166 -13.34 35.00 5.65
CA TRP A 166 -12.20 35.81 6.08
C TRP A 166 -12.58 37.28 6.27
N ASP A 167 -13.44 37.80 5.40
CA ASP A 167 -13.86 39.19 5.47
C ASP A 167 -14.91 39.45 6.53
N LEU A 168 -15.72 38.45 6.82
CA LEU A 168 -16.78 38.50 7.82
C LEU A 168 -16.24 38.41 9.25
N PHE A 169 -15.31 37.50 9.52
CA PHE A 169 -14.89 37.16 10.89
C PHE A 169 -13.53 37.75 11.28
N VAL A 170 -12.56 37.79 10.37
CA VAL A 170 -11.16 38.08 10.75
C VAL A 170 -10.93 39.58 10.99
N PRO A 171 -10.37 39.98 12.16
CA PRO A 171 -10.15 41.37 12.50
C PRO A 171 -9.01 42.01 11.71
N ILE A 172 -9.00 43.34 11.66
CA ILE A 172 -8.00 44.14 10.94
C ILE A 172 -6.57 43.83 11.41
N VAL A 173 -6.37 43.51 12.68
CA VAL A 173 -5.04 43.20 13.24
C VAL A 173 -4.42 41.97 12.58
N ILE A 174 -5.16 40.87 12.46
CA ILE A 174 -4.69 39.64 11.80
C ILE A 174 -4.53 39.88 10.29
N LYS A 175 -5.46 40.61 9.66
CA LYS A 175 -5.33 41.01 8.24
C LYS A 175 -4.07 41.86 7.99
N ALA A 176 -3.67 42.72 8.93
CA ALA A 176 -2.47 43.52 8.80
C ALA A 176 -1.19 42.67 8.86
N LYS A 177 -1.14 41.67 9.76
CA LYS A 177 -0.04 40.68 9.80
C LYS A 177 0.09 39.92 8.48
N HIS A 178 -1.03 39.44 7.93
CA HIS A 178 -1.05 38.79 6.61
C HIS A 178 -0.47 39.71 5.52
N ARG A 179 -0.98 40.95 5.39
CA ARG A 179 -0.52 41.89 4.36
C ARG A 179 0.98 42.18 4.44
N ALA A 180 1.53 42.28 5.64
CA ALA A 180 2.96 42.52 5.84
C ALA A 180 3.85 41.36 5.36
N ARG A 181 3.35 40.12 5.43
CA ARG A 181 4.11 38.90 5.10
C ARG A 181 3.83 38.36 3.69
N ALA A 182 2.65 38.64 3.14
CA ALA A 182 2.18 38.13 1.85
C ALA A 182 3.08 38.53 0.67
N VAL A 183 3.62 39.76 0.69
CA VAL A 183 4.48 40.27 -0.40
C VAL A 183 5.73 39.41 -0.53
N GLY A 184 6.41 39.10 0.59
CA GLY A 184 7.59 38.25 0.60
C GLY A 184 7.30 36.85 0.07
N TYR A 185 6.21 36.24 0.53
CA TYR A 185 5.80 34.90 0.10
C TYR A 185 5.61 34.79 -1.42
N LYS A 186 4.84 35.72 -2.01
CA LYS A 186 4.55 35.74 -3.46
C LYS A 186 5.77 36.06 -4.32
N THR A 187 6.70 36.84 -3.81
CA THR A 187 7.95 37.13 -4.54
C THR A 187 8.92 35.95 -4.58
N VAL A 188 8.97 35.14 -3.52
CA VAL A 188 9.91 34.01 -3.42
C VAL A 188 9.42 32.79 -4.20
N VAL A 189 8.10 32.56 -4.26
CA VAL A 189 7.53 31.35 -4.89
C VAL A 189 6.47 31.72 -5.95
N PRO A 190 6.88 32.24 -7.11
CA PRO A 190 5.96 32.80 -8.10
C PRO A 190 4.97 31.78 -8.69
N GLY A 191 5.32 30.48 -8.68
CA GLY A 191 4.43 29.41 -9.15
C GLY A 191 3.16 29.23 -8.33
N PHE A 192 3.09 29.79 -7.12
CA PHE A 192 1.93 29.70 -6.22
C PHE A 192 1.26 31.06 -5.96
N ASN A 193 1.50 32.07 -6.81
CA ASN A 193 0.95 33.41 -6.64
C ASN A 193 -0.58 33.50 -6.64
N ASN A 194 -1.24 32.49 -7.23
CA ASN A 194 -2.69 32.34 -7.32
C ASN A 194 -3.31 31.53 -6.18
N ILE A 195 -2.51 31.08 -5.18
CA ILE A 195 -3.02 30.38 -4.00
C ILE A 195 -3.44 31.39 -2.93
N ASP A 196 -4.49 31.06 -2.19
CA ASP A 196 -4.89 31.77 -1.00
C ASP A 196 -3.91 31.49 0.16
N GLU A 197 -3.01 32.44 0.41
CA GLU A 197 -1.95 32.33 1.42
C GLU A 197 -2.33 32.90 2.80
N ARG A 198 -3.61 33.29 2.99
CA ARG A 198 -4.04 34.05 4.18
C ARG A 198 -3.73 33.34 5.48
N LEU A 199 -4.11 32.07 5.59
CA LEU A 199 -3.75 31.26 6.75
C LEU A 199 -2.26 30.93 6.78
N LEU A 200 -1.59 30.72 5.66
CA LEU A 200 -0.15 30.42 5.64
C LEU A 200 0.72 31.57 6.17
N SER A 201 0.20 32.80 6.14
CA SER A 201 0.93 34.02 6.50
C SER A 201 0.76 34.46 7.95
N ILE A 202 0.00 33.72 8.77
CA ILE A 202 -0.31 34.09 10.17
C ILE A 202 0.21 33.05 11.17
N ASP A 203 0.41 33.48 12.42
CA ASP A 203 1.04 32.64 13.44
C ASP A 203 0.04 31.62 14.01
N VAL A 204 0.54 30.58 14.70
CA VAL A 204 -0.33 29.58 15.37
C VAL A 204 -1.30 30.25 16.35
N GLY A 205 -0.82 31.26 17.10
CA GLY A 205 -1.69 32.03 17.99
C GLY A 205 -2.86 32.70 17.25
N ASP A 206 -2.63 33.21 16.04
CA ASP A 206 -3.71 33.80 15.23
C ASP A 206 -4.72 32.73 14.76
N LEU A 207 -4.31 31.47 14.58
CA LEU A 207 -5.23 30.36 14.30
C LEU A 207 -6.12 30.05 15.50
N LEU A 208 -5.53 30.03 16.71
CA LEU A 208 -6.29 29.83 17.96
C LEU A 208 -7.29 30.96 18.21
N ASP A 209 -6.91 32.19 17.85
CA ASP A 209 -7.82 33.33 17.90
C ASP A 209 -8.99 33.11 16.93
N ILE A 210 -8.74 32.64 15.69
CA ILE A 210 -9.78 32.35 14.70
C ILE A 210 -10.78 31.31 15.21
N LEU A 211 -10.32 30.25 15.87
CA LEU A 211 -11.21 29.22 16.44
C LEU A 211 -12.20 29.78 17.46
N GLN A 212 -11.86 30.90 18.11
CA GLN A 212 -12.63 31.52 19.18
C GLN A 212 -13.36 32.80 18.74
N MET A 213 -13.31 33.16 17.45
CA MET A 213 -13.89 34.41 16.99
C MET A 213 -15.41 34.44 17.16
N GLN A 214 -15.90 35.61 17.53
CA GLN A 214 -17.32 35.90 17.65
C GLN A 214 -17.68 37.06 16.73
N LEU A 215 -18.66 36.83 15.86
CA LEU A 215 -19.26 37.90 15.07
C LEU A 215 -20.19 38.70 15.98
N LYS A 216 -19.81 39.94 16.27
CA LYS A 216 -20.60 40.88 17.06
C LYS A 216 -21.33 41.86 16.16
N LYS A 217 -22.60 42.13 16.47
CA LYS A 217 -23.37 43.22 15.87
C LYS A 217 -23.59 44.30 16.92
N TRP A 218 -23.34 45.55 16.53
CA TRP A 218 -23.66 46.67 17.40
C TRP A 218 -25.19 46.86 17.48
N ASN A 219 -25.71 46.87 18.70
CA ASN A 219 -27.12 47.09 19.02
C ASN A 219 -27.23 48.40 19.82
N PRO A 220 -27.23 49.57 19.16
CA PRO A 220 -27.07 50.86 19.81
C PRO A 220 -28.19 51.11 20.82
N ARG A 221 -27.80 51.49 22.03
CA ARG A 221 -28.71 51.93 23.10
C ARG A 221 -28.29 53.31 23.55
N PHE A 222 -29.27 54.13 23.93
CA PHE A 222 -28.94 55.43 24.50
C PHE A 222 -28.17 55.25 25.80
N ASP A 223 -26.99 55.84 25.88
CA ASP A 223 -26.12 55.84 27.05
C ASP A 223 -25.72 57.28 27.35
N THR A 224 -25.98 57.72 28.58
CA THR A 224 -25.77 59.10 29.01
C THR A 224 -24.29 59.49 28.99
N GLU A 225 -23.37 58.57 29.31
CA GLU A 225 -21.94 58.85 29.27
C GLU A 225 -21.42 58.95 27.84
N ILE A 226 -21.87 58.08 26.94
CA ILE A 226 -21.53 58.18 25.51
C ILE A 226 -22.03 59.52 24.96
N ASN A 227 -23.29 59.89 25.24
CA ASN A 227 -23.87 61.14 24.78
C ASN A 227 -23.12 62.36 25.34
N ASP A 228 -22.82 62.39 26.63
CA ASP A 228 -22.08 63.49 27.26
C ASP A 228 -20.67 63.66 26.70
N MET A 229 -20.00 62.57 26.30
CA MET A 229 -18.71 62.64 25.60
C MET A 229 -18.84 63.14 24.16
N LEU A 230 -19.89 62.73 23.42
CA LEU A 230 -20.11 63.16 22.03
C LEU A 230 -20.50 64.63 21.91
N VAL A 231 -21.30 65.15 22.85
CA VAL A 231 -21.74 66.56 22.85
C VAL A 231 -20.78 67.50 23.58
N GLY A 232 -19.62 67.01 24.04
CA GLY A 232 -18.58 67.82 24.67
C GLY A 232 -18.88 68.25 26.12
N LYS A 233 -19.83 67.61 26.80
CA LYS A 233 -20.11 67.82 28.23
C LYS A 233 -19.08 67.13 29.14
N LYS A 234 -18.45 66.06 28.65
CA LYS A 234 -17.33 65.36 29.30
C LYS A 234 -16.16 65.21 28.31
N PRO A 235 -14.89 65.22 28.77
CA PRO A 235 -13.75 64.92 27.92
C PRO A 235 -13.84 63.49 27.36
N THR A 236 -13.54 63.32 26.08
CA THR A 236 -13.56 62.02 25.40
C THR A 236 -12.44 61.12 25.94
N ASN A 237 -12.81 59.94 26.43
CA ASN A 237 -11.89 58.88 26.80
C ASN A 237 -12.14 57.67 25.89
N ASN A 238 -11.26 57.46 24.91
CA ASN A 238 -11.42 56.41 23.90
C ASN A 238 -11.53 55.01 24.51
N VAL A 239 -10.74 54.71 25.55
CA VAL A 239 -10.77 53.40 26.23
C VAL A 239 -12.12 53.17 26.93
N LEU A 240 -12.67 54.20 27.57
CA LEU A 240 -13.98 54.11 28.21
C LEU A 240 -15.10 54.03 27.16
N MET A 241 -15.01 54.82 26.09
CA MET A 241 -15.98 54.81 24.99
C MET A 241 -16.03 53.45 24.28
N GLU A 242 -14.87 52.85 23.99
CA GLU A 242 -14.78 51.48 23.46
C GLU A 242 -15.46 50.47 24.37
N LYS A 243 -15.22 50.53 25.69
CA LYS A 243 -15.88 49.64 26.67
C LYS A 243 -17.40 49.84 26.71
N LEU A 244 -17.88 51.09 26.63
CA LEU A 244 -19.31 51.38 26.63
C LEU A 244 -19.99 50.92 25.33
N LEU A 245 -19.33 51.10 24.18
CA LEU A 245 -19.82 50.62 22.90
C LEU A 245 -19.79 49.09 22.81
N ASP A 246 -18.77 48.42 23.33
CA ASP A 246 -18.68 46.95 23.34
C ASP A 246 -19.80 46.33 24.20
N LYS A 247 -20.18 46.97 25.31
CA LYS A 247 -21.36 46.56 26.11
C LYS A 247 -22.69 46.64 25.34
N GLN A 248 -22.75 47.46 24.28
CA GLN A 248 -23.91 47.56 23.40
C GLN A 248 -23.85 46.58 22.23
N THR A 249 -22.84 45.72 22.16
CA THR A 249 -22.78 44.69 21.13
C THR A 249 -23.50 43.42 21.56
N THR A 250 -24.02 42.68 20.59
CA THR A 250 -24.61 41.36 20.78
C THR A 250 -23.87 40.36 19.90
N ILE A 251 -23.58 39.18 20.44
CA ILE A 251 -22.98 38.08 19.67
C ILE A 251 -24.07 37.54 18.72
N VAL A 252 -23.74 37.53 17.43
CA VAL A 252 -24.58 36.98 16.36
C VAL A 252 -24.18 35.53 16.08
N THR A 253 -22.87 35.27 16.06
CA THR A 253 -22.30 33.96 15.78
C THR A 253 -21.08 33.76 16.64
N ASP A 254 -21.00 32.62 17.32
CA ASP A 254 -19.83 32.17 18.07
C ASP A 254 -19.19 30.98 17.33
N LEU A 255 -18.06 31.19 16.66
CA LEU A 255 -17.45 30.15 15.82
C LEU A 255 -17.04 28.91 16.64
N TRP A 256 -16.60 29.10 17.88
CA TRP A 256 -16.23 27.96 18.71
C TRP A 256 -17.46 27.10 18.97
N LYS A 257 -18.52 27.70 19.52
CA LYS A 257 -19.74 26.97 19.93
C LYS A 257 -20.55 26.43 18.76
N GLU A 258 -20.63 27.19 17.69
CA GLU A 258 -21.51 26.87 16.57
C GLU A 258 -20.82 26.01 15.51
N GLN A 259 -19.50 26.06 15.39
CA GLN A 259 -18.78 25.36 14.32
C GLN A 259 -17.76 24.37 14.89
N PHE A 260 -16.75 24.85 15.61
CA PHE A 260 -15.58 24.02 15.93
C PHE A 260 -15.80 23.00 17.04
N SER A 261 -16.60 23.31 18.07
CA SER A 261 -16.86 22.41 19.21
C SER A 261 -17.64 21.16 18.85
N GLN A 262 -18.21 21.10 17.63
CA GLN A 262 -18.86 19.89 17.12
C GLN A 262 -17.85 18.81 16.73
N TYR A 263 -16.62 19.20 16.38
CA TYR A 263 -15.57 18.31 15.87
C TYR A 263 -14.41 18.14 16.87
N LEU A 264 -14.20 19.12 17.74
CA LEU A 264 -13.08 19.19 18.66
C LEU A 264 -13.52 19.02 20.12
N PRO A 265 -12.67 18.40 20.97
CA PRO A 265 -12.98 18.25 22.39
C PRO A 265 -12.97 19.60 23.12
N GLU A 266 -13.70 19.69 24.24
CA GLU A 266 -13.84 20.93 25.03
C GLU A 266 -12.49 21.49 25.51
N GLU A 267 -11.57 20.61 25.95
CA GLU A 267 -10.24 20.99 26.40
C GLU A 267 -9.26 21.37 25.25
N PHE A 268 -9.68 21.26 23.98
CA PHE A 268 -8.79 21.46 22.84
C PHE A 268 -8.08 22.81 22.85
N LEU A 269 -8.79 23.91 23.13
CA LEU A 269 -8.21 25.26 23.09
C LEU A 269 -7.07 25.41 24.11
N LYS A 270 -7.19 24.77 25.27
CA LYS A 270 -6.17 24.77 26.31
C LYS A 270 -4.95 23.96 25.87
N GLU A 271 -5.16 22.76 25.35
CA GLU A 271 -4.06 21.91 24.85
C GLU A 271 -3.36 22.54 23.64
N ALA A 272 -4.11 23.20 22.76
CA ALA A 272 -3.58 23.91 21.61
C ALA A 272 -2.77 25.16 22.00
N HIS A 273 -3.12 25.84 23.09
CA HIS A 273 -2.29 26.91 23.66
C HIS A 273 -0.98 26.37 24.26
N ILE A 274 -1.01 25.23 24.94
CA ILE A 274 0.21 24.56 25.43
C ILE A 274 1.11 24.19 24.24
N PHE A 275 0.53 23.65 23.16
CA PHE A 275 1.23 23.39 21.91
C PHE A 275 1.87 24.65 21.32
N GLU A 276 1.15 25.77 21.27
CA GLU A 276 1.67 27.05 20.75
C GLU A 276 2.89 27.54 21.53
N LEU A 277 2.84 27.49 22.87
CA LEU A 277 3.97 27.84 23.74
C LEU A 277 5.19 26.92 23.50
N ASN A 278 4.95 25.61 23.42
CA ASN A 278 5.98 24.60 23.17
C ASN A 278 6.60 24.74 21.76
N ARG A 279 5.78 24.98 20.75
CA ARG A 279 6.20 25.26 19.37
C ARG A 279 7.10 26.48 19.31
N ASN A 280 6.73 27.57 19.99
CA ASN A 280 7.57 28.77 20.08
C ASN A 280 8.91 28.48 20.78
N HIS A 281 8.94 27.56 21.75
CA HIS A 281 10.18 27.15 22.39
C HIS A 281 11.15 26.47 21.42
N VAL A 282 10.64 25.53 20.60
CA VAL A 282 11.43 24.80 19.60
C VAL A 282 11.89 25.72 18.46
N VAL A 283 10.98 26.49 17.87
CA VAL A 283 11.28 27.32 16.68
C VAL A 283 12.26 28.47 16.98
N HIS A 284 12.30 28.95 18.23
CA HIS A 284 13.28 29.95 18.66
C HIS A 284 14.59 29.35 19.18
N ASN A 285 14.85 28.06 18.90
CA ASN A 285 16.09 27.35 19.24
C ASN A 285 16.48 27.48 20.73
N LYS A 286 15.47 27.51 21.63
CA LYS A 286 15.73 27.49 23.07
C LYS A 286 16.23 26.10 23.46
N LEU A 287 17.01 26.02 24.54
CA LEU A 287 17.55 24.73 25.00
C LEU A 287 16.43 23.76 25.38
N ILE A 288 16.61 22.49 25.00
CA ILE A 288 15.70 21.38 25.25
C ILE A 288 16.51 20.23 25.86
N ASP A 289 15.99 19.68 26.95
CA ASP A 289 16.44 18.41 27.51
C ASP A 289 15.43 17.29 27.19
N ARG A 290 15.74 16.03 27.50
CA ARG A 290 14.82 14.91 27.19
C ARG A 290 13.47 15.03 27.90
N ILE A 291 13.43 15.65 29.08
CA ILE A 291 12.19 15.83 29.84
C ILE A 291 11.27 16.79 29.09
N ALA A 292 11.80 17.94 28.68
CA ALA A 292 11.10 18.91 27.86
C ALA A 292 10.74 18.31 26.49
N TYR A 293 11.65 17.57 25.85
CA TYR A 293 11.38 16.89 24.57
C TYR A 293 10.16 15.98 24.65
N ASN A 294 10.09 15.10 25.66
CA ASN A 294 8.97 14.19 25.84
C ASN A 294 7.66 14.95 26.14
N SER A 295 7.72 15.99 26.99
CA SER A 295 6.56 16.82 27.30
C SER A 295 6.04 17.58 26.07
N ILE A 296 6.94 18.10 25.24
CA ILE A 296 6.60 18.81 24.00
C ILE A 296 6.02 17.82 22.99
N LEU A 297 6.63 16.65 22.83
CA LEU A 297 6.15 15.61 21.92
C LEU A 297 4.71 15.20 22.27
N LEU A 298 4.44 14.91 23.55
CA LEU A 298 3.09 14.59 24.03
C LEU A 298 2.09 15.71 23.75
N SER A 299 2.49 16.97 23.98
CA SER A 299 1.65 18.14 23.68
C SER A 299 1.30 18.26 22.20
N ILE A 300 2.24 17.90 21.30
CA ILE A 300 2.00 17.87 19.86
C ILE A 300 1.02 16.74 19.52
N GLU A 301 1.26 15.53 20.04
CA GLU A 301 0.42 14.35 19.78
C GLU A 301 -1.03 14.54 20.21
N VAL A 302 -1.28 15.19 21.35
CA VAL A 302 -2.64 15.48 21.83
C VAL A 302 -3.43 16.33 20.82
N VAL A 303 -2.81 17.39 20.29
CA VAL A 303 -3.44 18.29 19.31
C VAL A 303 -3.57 17.61 17.96
N ASP A 304 -2.56 16.87 17.52
CA ASP A 304 -2.55 16.12 16.26
C ASP A 304 -3.67 15.07 16.22
N ILE A 305 -3.84 14.29 17.30
CA ILE A 305 -4.92 13.29 17.40
C ILE A 305 -6.29 13.95 17.36
N ALA A 306 -6.47 15.07 18.07
CA ALA A 306 -7.75 15.79 18.07
C ALA A 306 -8.11 16.32 16.68
N LEU A 307 -7.14 16.93 15.98
CA LEU A 307 -7.33 17.45 14.62
C LEU A 307 -7.56 16.34 13.60
N ASN A 308 -6.83 15.22 13.68
CA ASN A 308 -7.05 14.06 12.80
C ASN A 308 -8.47 13.50 12.95
N LYS A 309 -8.94 13.33 14.20
CA LYS A 309 -10.32 12.90 14.47
C LYS A 309 -11.32 13.90 13.91
N ALA A 310 -11.11 15.19 14.14
CA ALA A 310 -11.98 16.25 13.65
C ALA A 310 -12.08 16.25 12.11
N LEU A 311 -10.95 16.15 11.40
CA LEU A 311 -10.91 16.07 9.94
C LEU A 311 -11.60 14.80 9.41
N SER A 312 -11.38 13.65 10.05
CA SER A 312 -12.06 12.40 9.67
C SER A 312 -13.58 12.46 9.90
N PHE A 313 -14.03 13.15 10.95
CA PHE A 313 -15.45 13.33 11.22
C PHE A 313 -16.09 14.34 10.25
N LEU A 314 -15.34 15.38 9.90
CA LEU A 314 -15.79 16.42 8.98
C LEU A 314 -16.07 15.87 7.58
N SER A 315 -15.23 14.97 7.07
CA SER A 315 -15.45 14.34 5.74
C SER A 315 -16.71 13.47 5.67
N ILE A 316 -17.18 12.97 6.82
CA ILE A 316 -18.40 12.16 6.93
C ILE A 316 -19.63 13.06 7.07
N MET A 317 -19.54 14.09 7.92
CA MET A 317 -20.66 14.94 8.31
C MET A 317 -21.03 15.98 7.26
N ILE A 318 -20.05 16.65 6.64
CA ILE A 318 -20.32 17.72 5.68
C ILE A 318 -20.30 17.12 4.27
N ARG A 319 -21.48 16.70 3.80
CA ARG A 319 -21.69 16.22 2.44
C ARG A 319 -22.09 17.37 1.52
N SER A 320 -21.52 17.38 0.31
CA SER A 320 -21.97 18.30 -0.72
C SER A 320 -23.37 17.92 -1.19
N LYS A 321 -24.09 18.89 -1.78
CA LYS A 321 -25.41 18.62 -2.34
C LYS A 321 -25.33 17.57 -3.44
N GLU A 322 -24.30 17.63 -4.27
CA GLU A 322 -24.05 16.67 -5.35
C GLU A 322 -23.83 15.25 -4.81
N GLN A 323 -23.16 15.10 -3.67
CA GLN A 323 -22.98 13.81 -3.01
C GLN A 323 -24.31 13.25 -2.48
N ILE A 324 -25.15 14.11 -1.89
CA ILE A 324 -26.48 13.73 -1.42
C ILE A 324 -27.37 13.32 -2.62
N ASP A 325 -27.44 14.15 -3.66
CA ASP A 325 -28.21 13.89 -4.88
C ASP A 325 -27.73 12.63 -5.63
N SER A 326 -26.45 12.26 -5.50
CA SER A 326 -25.90 11.01 -6.06
C SER A 326 -26.36 9.79 -5.25
N LEU A 327 -26.26 9.86 -3.92
CA LEU A 327 -26.68 8.76 -3.03
C LEU A 327 -28.18 8.49 -3.14
N GLU A 328 -29.01 9.55 -3.24
CA GLU A 328 -30.45 9.39 -3.44
C GLU A 328 -30.78 8.68 -4.76
N ARG A 329 -30.05 8.99 -5.85
CA ARG A 329 -30.23 8.30 -7.14
C ARG A 329 -29.81 6.84 -7.09
N GLU A 330 -28.69 6.53 -6.44
CA GLU A 330 -28.21 5.16 -6.26
C GLU A 330 -29.19 4.32 -5.44
N PHE A 331 -29.72 4.88 -4.36
CA PHE A 331 -30.75 4.24 -3.54
C PHE A 331 -32.02 3.92 -4.35
N LEU A 332 -32.49 4.86 -5.18
CA LEU A 332 -33.65 4.64 -6.04
C LEU A 332 -33.42 3.54 -7.09
N LEU A 333 -32.22 3.46 -7.66
CA LEU A 333 -31.86 2.40 -8.61
C LEU A 333 -31.83 1.01 -7.95
N GLN A 334 -31.22 0.92 -6.76
CA GLN A 334 -31.21 -0.33 -5.99
C GLN A 334 -32.62 -0.79 -5.63
N GLU A 335 -33.48 0.13 -5.18
CA GLU A 335 -34.88 -0.20 -4.88
C GLU A 335 -35.64 -0.67 -6.13
N GLU A 336 -35.37 -0.11 -7.31
CA GLU A 336 -35.97 -0.55 -8.56
C GLU A 336 -35.47 -1.95 -8.99
N GLU A 337 -34.17 -2.23 -8.86
CA GLU A 337 -33.57 -3.54 -9.15
C GLU A 337 -34.11 -4.63 -8.22
N GLU A 338 -34.15 -4.38 -6.91
CA GLU A 338 -34.72 -5.30 -5.92
C GLU A 338 -36.18 -5.62 -6.22
N ARG A 339 -36.96 -4.61 -6.64
CA ARG A 339 -38.36 -4.78 -7.05
C ARG A 339 -38.49 -5.64 -8.31
N LYS A 340 -37.64 -5.43 -9.32
CA LYS A 340 -37.65 -6.25 -10.56
C LYS A 340 -37.29 -7.69 -10.27
N SER A 341 -36.27 -7.92 -9.45
CA SER A 341 -35.85 -9.26 -9.01
C SER A 341 -36.97 -9.97 -8.23
N THR A 342 -37.59 -9.30 -7.26
CA THR A 342 -38.73 -9.85 -6.51
C THR A 342 -39.89 -10.22 -7.44
N TYR A 343 -40.17 -9.39 -8.45
CA TYR A 343 -41.23 -9.64 -9.41
C TYR A 343 -40.91 -10.84 -10.32
N LYS A 344 -39.66 -10.97 -10.79
CA LYS A 344 -39.16 -12.14 -11.54
C LYS A 344 -39.35 -13.42 -10.71
N GLU A 345 -38.95 -13.42 -9.44
CA GLU A 345 -39.10 -14.58 -8.54
C GLU A 345 -40.56 -15.00 -8.35
N ILE A 346 -41.49 -14.05 -8.22
CA ILE A 346 -42.92 -14.34 -8.12
C ILE A 346 -43.41 -15.03 -9.41
N ILE A 347 -43.07 -14.48 -10.57
CA ILE A 347 -43.48 -15.03 -11.86
C ILE A 347 -42.95 -16.47 -12.02
N GLU A 348 -41.65 -16.67 -11.80
CA GLU A 348 -41.01 -17.98 -11.92
C GLU A 348 -41.60 -19.00 -10.95
N SER A 349 -41.85 -18.60 -9.70
CA SER A 349 -42.39 -19.50 -8.67
C SER A 349 -43.85 -19.88 -8.91
N GLU A 350 -44.67 -18.96 -9.42
CA GLU A 350 -46.09 -19.23 -9.67
C GLU A 350 -46.30 -20.04 -10.95
N ALA A 351 -45.57 -19.70 -12.03
CA ALA A 351 -45.68 -20.40 -13.31
C ALA A 351 -44.80 -21.66 -13.38
N ASN A 352 -43.88 -21.87 -12.43
CA ASN A 352 -42.92 -22.97 -12.39
C ASN A 352 -42.07 -23.05 -13.67
N ILE A 353 -41.46 -21.91 -14.03
CA ILE A 353 -40.56 -21.72 -15.18
C ILE A 353 -39.31 -20.95 -14.76
N LYS A 354 -38.29 -20.92 -15.61
CA LYS A 354 -37.14 -20.02 -15.48
C LYS A 354 -37.07 -19.05 -16.65
N ILE A 355 -36.91 -17.76 -16.33
CA ILE A 355 -36.72 -16.70 -17.32
C ILE A 355 -35.27 -16.25 -17.19
N ARG A 356 -34.41 -16.71 -18.07
CA ARG A 356 -32.98 -16.44 -18.03
C ARG A 356 -32.63 -15.20 -18.85
N ASP A 357 -31.72 -14.38 -18.33
CA ASP A 357 -31.09 -13.32 -19.12
C ASP A 357 -29.96 -13.87 -20.02
N PHE A 358 -29.38 -13.01 -20.86
CA PHE A 358 -28.31 -13.38 -21.78
C PHE A 358 -27.16 -14.14 -21.12
N ASP A 359 -26.67 -13.65 -19.97
CA ASP A 359 -25.53 -14.24 -19.27
C ASP A 359 -25.91 -15.58 -18.63
N GLU A 360 -27.12 -15.68 -18.08
CA GLU A 360 -27.67 -16.94 -17.56
C GLU A 360 -27.82 -18.00 -18.68
N ILE A 361 -28.23 -17.61 -19.90
CA ILE A 361 -28.34 -18.51 -21.06
C ILE A 361 -26.96 -18.93 -21.57
N LEU A 362 -26.01 -17.99 -21.66
CA LEU A 362 -24.65 -18.27 -22.09
C LEU A 362 -23.95 -19.29 -21.19
N ASN A 363 -24.05 -19.08 -19.86
CA ASN A 363 -23.48 -20.01 -18.88
C ASN A 363 -24.11 -21.40 -19.00
N LEU A 364 -25.42 -21.48 -19.26
CA LEU A 364 -26.13 -22.74 -19.43
C LEU A 364 -25.59 -23.54 -20.64
N PHE A 365 -25.25 -22.87 -21.75
CA PHE A 365 -24.61 -23.52 -22.89
C PHE A 365 -23.17 -23.94 -22.59
N ASN A 366 -22.40 -23.13 -21.87
CA ASN A 366 -21.04 -23.49 -21.47
C ASN A 366 -21.01 -24.72 -20.56
N ASP A 367 -21.86 -24.78 -19.55
CA ASP A 367 -21.98 -25.92 -18.65
C ASP A 367 -22.30 -27.20 -19.44
N MET A 368 -23.29 -27.14 -20.34
CA MET A 368 -23.68 -28.26 -21.18
C MET A 368 -22.54 -28.76 -22.09
N LEU A 369 -21.80 -27.85 -22.73
CA LEU A 369 -20.73 -28.21 -23.66
C LEU A 369 -19.46 -28.70 -22.93
N SER A 370 -19.18 -28.16 -21.74
CA SER A 370 -18.13 -28.66 -20.86
C SER A 370 -18.43 -30.09 -20.38
N ASP A 371 -19.68 -30.37 -20.02
CA ASP A 371 -20.11 -31.73 -19.65
C ASP A 371 -19.99 -32.69 -20.85
N LEU A 372 -20.41 -32.27 -22.04
CA LEU A 372 -20.22 -33.03 -23.29
C LEU A 372 -18.74 -33.34 -23.55
N HIS A 373 -17.86 -32.35 -23.42
CA HIS A 373 -16.41 -32.53 -23.59
C HIS A 373 -15.84 -33.56 -22.61
N THR A 374 -16.26 -33.49 -21.35
CA THR A 374 -15.86 -34.45 -20.32
C THR A 374 -16.31 -35.87 -20.69
N HIS A 375 -17.53 -36.04 -21.19
CA HIS A 375 -18.05 -37.33 -21.65
C HIS A 375 -17.29 -37.88 -22.86
N ILE A 376 -16.91 -37.03 -23.82
CA ILE A 376 -16.09 -37.43 -24.98
C ILE A 376 -14.71 -37.92 -24.52
N ILE A 377 -14.07 -37.23 -23.58
CA ILE A 377 -12.79 -37.66 -23.01
C ILE A 377 -12.90 -39.03 -22.35
N GLU A 378 -13.95 -39.25 -21.55
CA GLU A 378 -14.19 -40.53 -20.87
C GLU A 378 -14.41 -41.69 -21.86
N ASP A 379 -15.16 -41.47 -22.95
CA ASP A 379 -15.41 -42.51 -23.95
C ASP A 379 -14.15 -42.88 -24.74
N LEU A 380 -13.30 -41.89 -25.01
CA LEU A 380 -12.07 -42.06 -25.77
C LEU A 380 -10.85 -42.31 -24.88
N ARG A 381 -11.00 -42.46 -23.57
CA ARG A 381 -9.88 -42.52 -22.61
C ARG A 381 -8.85 -43.64 -22.83
N PHE A 382 -9.25 -44.71 -23.52
CA PHE A 382 -8.36 -45.85 -23.83
C PHE A 382 -7.63 -45.69 -25.17
N ARG A 383 -7.95 -44.67 -25.96
CA ARG A 383 -7.31 -44.34 -27.23
C ARG A 383 -6.08 -43.47 -26.99
N SER A 384 -4.95 -44.10 -26.62
CA SER A 384 -3.67 -43.40 -26.36
C SER A 384 -3.08 -42.72 -27.60
N ASP A 385 -3.56 -43.11 -28.78
CA ASP A 385 -3.25 -42.54 -30.10
C ASP A 385 -3.94 -41.20 -30.36
N LEU A 386 -4.87 -40.79 -29.49
CA LEU A 386 -5.54 -39.50 -29.54
C LEU A 386 -4.98 -38.51 -28.51
N ASN A 387 -5.07 -37.24 -28.84
CA ASN A 387 -4.84 -36.12 -27.94
C ASN A 387 -6.03 -35.17 -28.05
N ILE A 388 -6.74 -34.94 -26.95
CA ILE A 388 -7.91 -34.05 -26.90
C ILE A 388 -7.50 -32.83 -26.10
N SER A 389 -7.65 -31.63 -26.67
CA SER A 389 -7.31 -30.39 -25.97
C SER A 389 -8.33 -30.06 -24.88
N ASP A 390 -7.94 -29.17 -23.97
CA ASP A 390 -8.86 -28.59 -22.98
C ASP A 390 -10.01 -27.85 -23.67
N TYR A 391 -11.17 -27.84 -23.02
CA TYR A 391 -12.34 -27.04 -23.41
C TYR A 391 -12.05 -25.54 -23.24
N GLN A 392 -12.47 -24.75 -24.22
CA GLN A 392 -12.45 -23.30 -24.18
C GLN A 392 -13.89 -22.79 -24.04
N ASP A 393 -14.14 -22.02 -22.98
CA ASP A 393 -15.45 -21.40 -22.74
C ASP A 393 -15.83 -20.43 -23.87
N ILE A 394 -17.12 -20.35 -24.15
CA ILE A 394 -17.69 -19.33 -25.03
C ILE A 394 -17.63 -17.98 -24.32
N ASP A 395 -16.94 -17.02 -24.94
CA ASP A 395 -16.89 -15.62 -24.49
C ASP A 395 -18.14 -14.85 -24.94
N SER A 396 -18.68 -14.04 -24.04
CA SER A 396 -19.78 -13.09 -24.27
C SER A 396 -19.58 -12.16 -25.47
N ASP A 397 -18.34 -11.82 -25.80
CA ASP A 397 -18.01 -10.91 -26.91
C ASP A 397 -17.91 -11.61 -28.28
N SER A 398 -18.03 -12.94 -28.34
CA SER A 398 -17.75 -13.73 -29.55
C SER A 398 -18.95 -14.59 -29.98
N ASN A 399 -19.47 -14.35 -31.18
CA ASN A 399 -20.55 -15.15 -31.76
C ASN A 399 -20.07 -16.42 -32.47
N GLU A 400 -18.77 -16.61 -32.63
CA GLU A 400 -18.17 -17.81 -33.20
C GLU A 400 -16.77 -18.02 -32.62
N GLY A 401 -16.35 -19.27 -32.50
CA GLY A 401 -15.06 -19.60 -31.92
C GLY A 401 -14.78 -21.09 -31.91
N GLN A 402 -13.61 -21.46 -31.40
CA GLN A 402 -13.17 -22.84 -31.27
C GLN A 402 -13.39 -23.30 -29.83
N LEU A 403 -13.92 -24.52 -29.64
CA LEU A 403 -14.12 -25.13 -28.32
C LEU A 403 -12.92 -26.01 -27.92
N PHE A 404 -12.55 -26.97 -28.76
CA PHE A 404 -11.43 -27.89 -28.52
C PHE A 404 -11.01 -28.61 -29.82
N ASP A 405 -9.87 -29.31 -29.76
CA ASP A 405 -9.28 -30.08 -30.85
C ASP A 405 -9.14 -31.56 -30.49
N ILE A 406 -9.27 -32.43 -31.50
CA ILE A 406 -8.95 -33.86 -31.41
C ILE A 406 -7.85 -34.16 -32.43
N GLU A 407 -6.64 -34.40 -31.93
CA GLU A 407 -5.46 -34.75 -32.70
C GLU A 407 -5.25 -36.28 -32.70
N TYR A 408 -5.01 -36.82 -33.89
CA TYR A 408 -4.59 -38.21 -34.07
C TYR A 408 -3.07 -38.27 -34.24
N LYS A 409 -2.37 -38.71 -33.19
CA LYS A 409 -0.89 -38.61 -33.03
C LYS A 409 -0.12 -39.41 -34.10
N ILE A 410 -0.75 -40.42 -34.69
CA ILE A 410 -0.12 -41.32 -35.65
C ILE A 410 0.15 -40.61 -36.98
N THR A 411 -0.78 -39.79 -37.47
CA THR A 411 -0.66 -39.07 -38.74
C THR A 411 -0.44 -37.56 -38.52
N GLY A 412 -0.78 -37.05 -37.35
CA GLY A 412 -0.77 -35.62 -37.03
C GLY A 412 -2.00 -34.88 -37.57
N THR A 413 -3.07 -35.59 -37.96
CA THR A 413 -4.33 -34.97 -38.39
C THR A 413 -5.09 -34.41 -37.19
N ILE A 414 -5.70 -33.23 -37.37
CA ILE A 414 -6.42 -32.51 -36.30
C ILE A 414 -7.84 -32.22 -36.78
N ALA A 415 -8.83 -32.72 -36.04
CA ALA A 415 -10.23 -32.33 -36.17
C ALA A 415 -10.52 -31.22 -35.15
N ARG A 416 -11.07 -30.09 -35.63
CA ARG A 416 -11.36 -28.92 -34.80
C ARG A 416 -12.85 -28.77 -34.60
N ILE A 417 -13.26 -28.48 -33.37
CA ILE A 417 -14.66 -28.27 -33.01
C ILE A 417 -14.89 -26.78 -32.80
N TYR A 418 -15.84 -26.23 -33.54
CA TYR A 418 -16.23 -24.82 -33.51
C TYR A 418 -17.67 -24.65 -33.04
N PHE A 419 -17.97 -23.48 -32.48
CA PHE A 419 -19.32 -23.05 -32.16
C PHE A 419 -19.73 -21.80 -32.97
N GLY A 420 -21.03 -21.64 -33.17
CA GLY A 420 -21.68 -20.41 -33.60
C GLY A 420 -22.88 -20.11 -32.72
N LEU A 421 -22.92 -18.93 -32.10
CA LEU A 421 -23.85 -18.53 -31.06
C LEU A 421 -24.91 -17.56 -31.58
N ASN A 422 -26.17 -17.78 -31.19
CA ASN A 422 -27.27 -16.84 -31.38
C ASN A 422 -28.20 -16.88 -30.15
N ILE A 423 -28.07 -15.90 -29.24
CA ILE A 423 -28.89 -15.82 -28.03
C ILE A 423 -29.99 -14.76 -28.21
N ASP A 424 -31.21 -15.15 -27.86
CA ASP A 424 -32.36 -14.26 -27.64
C ASP A 424 -32.88 -14.52 -26.22
N ASP A 425 -32.72 -13.53 -25.35
CA ASP A 425 -33.09 -13.58 -23.93
C ASP A 425 -34.52 -13.13 -23.66
N SER A 426 -35.28 -12.81 -24.71
CA SER A 426 -36.69 -12.46 -24.60
C SER A 426 -37.51 -13.65 -24.05
N PRO A 427 -38.55 -13.41 -23.22
CA PRO A 427 -39.45 -14.47 -22.77
C PRO A 427 -40.04 -15.26 -23.95
N GLY A 428 -40.08 -16.59 -23.83
CA GLY A 428 -40.66 -17.49 -24.84
C GLY A 428 -39.83 -17.66 -26.12
N SER A 429 -38.69 -16.98 -26.22
CA SER A 429 -37.81 -17.04 -27.39
C SER A 429 -36.79 -18.17 -27.26
N SER A 430 -36.29 -18.64 -28.40
CA SER A 430 -35.32 -19.74 -28.45
C SER A 430 -33.94 -19.24 -28.89
N SER A 431 -32.95 -19.55 -28.08
CA SER A 431 -31.52 -19.38 -28.35
C SER A 431 -30.93 -20.65 -28.97
N GLN A 432 -29.85 -20.50 -29.73
CA GLN A 432 -29.22 -21.60 -30.48
C GLN A 432 -27.69 -21.54 -30.39
N VAL A 433 -27.07 -22.70 -30.19
CA VAL A 433 -25.64 -22.94 -30.43
C VAL A 433 -25.48 -23.97 -31.54
N LYS A 434 -24.78 -23.57 -32.60
CA LYS A 434 -24.40 -24.44 -33.71
C LYS A 434 -23.01 -25.00 -33.45
N ILE A 435 -22.87 -26.32 -33.40
CA ILE A 435 -21.58 -27.00 -33.24
C ILE A 435 -21.15 -27.57 -34.59
N SER A 436 -19.88 -27.36 -34.96
CA SER A 436 -19.33 -27.92 -36.18
C SER A 436 -17.95 -28.53 -35.97
N LEU A 437 -17.77 -29.78 -36.39
CA LEU A 437 -16.49 -30.49 -36.40
C LEU A 437 -15.94 -30.49 -37.84
N SER A 438 -14.66 -30.16 -38.03
CA SER A 438 -13.99 -30.27 -39.33
C SER A 438 -12.51 -30.62 -39.23
N ASP A 439 -12.05 -31.51 -40.12
CA ASP A 439 -10.64 -31.85 -40.36
C ASP A 439 -10.08 -31.24 -41.67
N GLY A 440 -10.90 -30.49 -42.41
CA GLY A 440 -10.61 -29.92 -43.73
C GLY A 440 -11.18 -30.69 -44.92
N GLU A 441 -11.54 -31.97 -44.77
CA GLU A 441 -12.16 -32.80 -45.82
C GLU A 441 -13.61 -33.17 -45.47
N HIS A 442 -13.88 -33.41 -44.19
CA HIS A 442 -15.16 -33.79 -43.64
C HIS A 442 -15.70 -32.66 -42.74
N THR A 443 -17.03 -32.57 -42.64
CA THR A 443 -17.69 -31.60 -41.76
C THR A 443 -18.97 -32.19 -41.19
N ILE A 444 -19.07 -32.18 -39.86
CA ILE A 444 -20.29 -32.50 -39.12
C ILE A 444 -20.83 -31.19 -38.56
N VAL A 445 -22.16 -31.01 -38.61
CA VAL A 445 -22.83 -29.81 -38.10
C VAL A 445 -24.09 -30.22 -37.37
N GLU A 446 -24.19 -29.84 -36.09
CA GLU A 446 -25.37 -30.07 -35.25
C GLU A 446 -25.78 -28.78 -34.55
N ASN A 447 -27.03 -28.72 -34.09
CA ASN A 447 -27.57 -27.54 -33.41
C ASN A 447 -28.20 -27.91 -32.07
N LEU A 448 -27.83 -27.16 -31.04
CA LEU A 448 -28.40 -27.23 -29.71
C LEU A 448 -29.24 -25.98 -29.47
N TYR A 449 -30.36 -26.14 -28.77
CA TYR A 449 -31.32 -25.09 -28.51
C TYR A 449 -31.62 -24.96 -27.02
N TYR A 450 -31.92 -23.73 -26.61
CA TYR A 450 -32.53 -23.41 -25.33
C TYR A 450 -33.75 -22.51 -25.58
N THR A 451 -34.90 -22.85 -25.02
CA THR A 451 -36.10 -22.00 -25.05
C THR A 451 -36.28 -21.35 -23.68
N ASN A 452 -36.48 -20.04 -23.66
CA ASN A 452 -36.66 -19.28 -22.44
C ASN A 452 -38.11 -19.36 -21.95
N GLY A 453 -38.31 -19.37 -20.62
CA GLY A 453 -39.65 -19.39 -20.05
C GLY A 453 -40.46 -18.14 -20.39
N GLU A 454 -41.77 -18.31 -20.54
CA GLU A 454 -42.73 -17.21 -20.66
C GLU A 454 -43.94 -17.48 -19.78
N ALA A 455 -44.43 -16.45 -19.09
CA ALA A 455 -45.63 -16.55 -18.28
C ALA A 455 -46.58 -15.40 -18.55
N VAL A 456 -47.86 -15.72 -18.48
CA VAL A 456 -48.95 -14.77 -18.62
C VAL A 456 -49.77 -14.75 -17.33
N PHE A 457 -50.19 -13.56 -16.90
CA PHE A 457 -51.02 -13.44 -15.71
C PHE A 457 -52.46 -13.87 -16.00
N ASP A 458 -52.93 -14.91 -15.30
CA ASP A 458 -54.32 -15.35 -15.38
C ASP A 458 -55.19 -14.51 -14.42
N THR A 459 -56.03 -13.64 -14.98
CA THR A 459 -56.90 -12.76 -14.19
C THR A 459 -58.04 -13.49 -13.46
N GLU A 460 -58.42 -14.69 -13.91
CA GLU A 460 -59.49 -15.47 -13.27
C GLU A 460 -58.95 -16.27 -12.08
N LEU A 461 -57.76 -16.84 -12.22
CA LEU A 461 -57.10 -17.65 -11.20
C LEU A 461 -56.26 -16.82 -10.22
N GLY A 462 -55.83 -15.62 -10.63
CA GLY A 462 -55.14 -14.64 -9.79
C GLY A 462 -53.65 -14.91 -9.57
N TYR A 463 -53.01 -15.70 -10.44
CA TYR A 463 -51.59 -16.03 -10.40
C TYR A 463 -51.02 -16.22 -11.82
N TYR A 464 -49.69 -16.25 -11.96
CA TYR A 464 -49.02 -16.46 -13.26
C TYR A 464 -49.10 -17.91 -13.73
N MET A 465 -49.43 -18.10 -15.00
CA MET A 465 -49.45 -19.41 -15.66
C MET A 465 -48.38 -19.44 -16.76
N PRO A 466 -47.71 -20.60 -16.97
CA PRO A 466 -46.73 -20.75 -18.03
C PRO A 466 -47.40 -20.70 -19.40
N GLU A 467 -46.92 -19.81 -20.26
CA GLU A 467 -47.23 -19.77 -21.70
C GLU A 467 -46.18 -20.59 -22.47
N CYS A 468 -44.92 -20.51 -22.04
CA CYS A 468 -43.81 -21.31 -22.54
C CYS A 468 -42.97 -21.84 -21.36
N TYR A 469 -42.62 -23.13 -21.37
CA TYR A 469 -41.71 -23.71 -20.39
C TYR A 469 -40.27 -23.55 -20.87
N ASP A 470 -39.35 -23.35 -19.94
CA ASP A 470 -37.93 -23.39 -20.28
C ASP A 470 -37.49 -24.83 -20.57
N GLU A 471 -36.75 -25.01 -21.67
CA GLU A 471 -36.33 -26.33 -22.15
C GLU A 471 -34.96 -26.22 -22.83
N ILE A 472 -34.11 -27.22 -22.62
CA ILE A 472 -32.76 -27.29 -23.16
C ILE A 472 -32.57 -28.60 -23.94
N SER A 473 -31.84 -28.53 -25.05
CA SER A 473 -31.54 -29.69 -25.89
C SER A 473 -30.57 -30.66 -25.20
N ASP A 474 -30.69 -31.93 -25.53
CA ASP A 474 -29.74 -32.98 -25.15
C ASP A 474 -28.51 -32.98 -26.07
N THR A 475 -27.37 -33.45 -25.57
CA THR A 475 -26.10 -33.55 -26.29
C THR A 475 -25.76 -34.96 -26.77
N ASP A 476 -26.56 -35.97 -26.42
CA ASP A 476 -26.29 -37.38 -26.74
C ASP A 476 -26.08 -37.62 -28.25
N GLU A 477 -26.92 -37.04 -29.13
CA GLU A 477 -26.78 -37.20 -30.59
C GLU A 477 -25.48 -36.58 -31.14
N LEU A 478 -25.07 -35.44 -30.58
CA LEU A 478 -23.82 -34.76 -30.93
C LEU A 478 -22.62 -35.59 -30.46
N ARG A 479 -22.67 -36.12 -29.23
CA ARG A 479 -21.65 -37.01 -28.67
C ARG A 479 -21.44 -38.23 -29.55
N ASP A 480 -22.52 -38.95 -29.88
CA ASP A 480 -22.49 -40.14 -30.72
C ASP A 480 -21.92 -39.83 -32.11
N SER A 481 -22.27 -38.68 -32.67
CA SER A 481 -21.76 -38.23 -33.98
C SER A 481 -20.25 -37.95 -33.95
N ILE A 482 -19.73 -37.33 -32.89
CA ILE A 482 -18.29 -37.08 -32.72
C ILE A 482 -17.54 -38.40 -32.52
N ILE A 483 -18.07 -39.32 -31.71
CA ILE A 483 -17.42 -40.61 -31.45
C ILE A 483 -17.42 -41.49 -32.71
N ALA A 484 -18.53 -41.54 -33.44
CA ALA A 484 -18.62 -42.25 -34.71
C ALA A 484 -17.59 -41.72 -35.70
N TYR A 485 -17.47 -40.39 -35.81
CA TYR A 485 -16.46 -39.73 -36.64
C TYR A 485 -15.03 -40.16 -36.27
N VAL A 486 -14.68 -40.08 -34.99
CA VAL A 486 -13.34 -40.44 -34.51
C VAL A 486 -13.04 -41.92 -34.83
N ASN A 487 -13.99 -42.82 -34.62
CA ASN A 487 -13.77 -44.25 -34.87
C ASN A 487 -13.70 -44.60 -36.36
N GLU A 488 -14.43 -43.89 -37.22
CA GLU A 488 -14.41 -44.13 -38.67
C GLU A 488 -13.14 -43.56 -39.33
N HIS A 489 -12.71 -42.37 -38.92
CA HIS A 489 -11.62 -41.66 -39.59
C HIS A 489 -10.24 -41.85 -38.94
N TYR A 490 -10.19 -42.12 -37.63
CA TYR A 490 -8.94 -42.41 -36.92
C TYR A 490 -8.87 -43.90 -36.58
N GLU A 491 -8.31 -44.69 -37.51
CA GLU A 491 -8.20 -46.15 -37.37
C GLU A 491 -7.22 -46.56 -36.25
N SER A 492 -7.59 -47.56 -35.45
CA SER A 492 -6.69 -48.18 -34.47
C SER A 492 -5.66 -49.06 -35.18
N LEU A 493 -4.45 -48.53 -35.43
CA LEU A 493 -3.37 -49.29 -36.07
C LEU A 493 -2.92 -50.54 -35.31
N PRO A 494 -2.92 -50.60 -33.97
CA PRO A 494 -2.62 -51.84 -33.24
C PRO A 494 -3.61 -52.96 -33.58
N GLU A 495 -4.91 -52.66 -33.60
CA GLU A 495 -5.95 -53.64 -33.96
C GLU A 495 -5.81 -54.12 -35.40
N LYS A 496 -5.46 -53.20 -36.31
CA LYS A 496 -5.19 -53.53 -37.71
C LYS A 496 -3.99 -54.45 -37.87
N VAL A 497 -2.87 -54.12 -37.22
CA VAL A 497 -1.66 -54.95 -37.28
C VAL A 497 -1.88 -56.30 -36.63
N ASP A 498 -2.61 -56.40 -35.52
CA ASP A 498 -2.92 -57.69 -34.90
C ASP A 498 -3.76 -58.58 -35.83
N ALA A 499 -4.72 -57.99 -36.56
CA ALA A 499 -5.50 -58.71 -37.56
C ALA A 499 -4.63 -59.22 -38.72
N ASP A 500 -3.71 -58.38 -39.22
CA ASP A 500 -2.83 -58.72 -40.34
C ASP A 500 -1.69 -59.67 -39.93
N MET A 501 -1.19 -59.58 -38.70
CA MET A 501 -0.11 -60.41 -38.14
C MET A 501 -0.47 -61.90 -38.18
N TYR A 502 -1.74 -62.25 -37.98
CA TYR A 502 -2.22 -63.62 -38.15
C TYR A 502 -1.94 -64.17 -39.56
N PHE A 503 -2.15 -63.35 -40.60
CA PHE A 503 -1.90 -63.73 -41.99
C PHE A 503 -0.40 -63.75 -42.32
N ILE A 504 0.35 -62.76 -41.84
CA ILE A 504 1.81 -62.65 -42.05
C ILE A 504 2.55 -63.87 -41.50
N ILE A 505 2.23 -64.29 -40.26
CA ILE A 505 2.89 -65.44 -39.62
C ILE A 505 2.55 -66.76 -40.35
N LYS A 506 1.31 -66.89 -40.83
CA LYS A 506 0.85 -68.09 -41.57
C LYS A 506 1.60 -68.27 -42.89
N ASP A 507 1.96 -67.17 -43.55
CA ASP A 507 2.67 -67.17 -44.84
C ASP A 507 4.21 -67.12 -44.69
N GLY A 508 4.72 -67.20 -43.46
CA GLY A 508 6.16 -67.24 -43.16
C GLY A 508 6.87 -65.89 -43.21
N GLY A 509 6.13 -64.78 -43.11
CA GLY A 509 6.67 -63.42 -43.04
C GLY A 509 7.25 -63.06 -41.66
N ASN A 510 7.98 -61.95 -41.61
CA ASN A 510 8.54 -61.41 -40.36
C ASN A 510 7.48 -60.61 -39.60
N ASN A 511 7.60 -60.56 -38.26
CA ASN A 511 6.74 -59.74 -37.42
C ASN A 511 6.85 -58.26 -37.84
N PRO A 512 5.73 -57.53 -38.08
CA PRO A 512 5.76 -56.10 -38.41
C PRO A 512 6.06 -55.18 -37.21
N ILE A 513 6.18 -55.75 -36.01
CA ILE A 513 6.43 -55.05 -34.75
C ILE A 513 7.78 -55.44 -34.16
N ALA A 514 8.50 -54.49 -33.57
CA ALA A 514 9.75 -54.75 -32.83
C ALA A 514 9.49 -55.43 -31.48
N ASP A 515 10.38 -56.35 -31.09
CA ASP A 515 10.33 -57.07 -29.81
C ASP A 515 10.85 -56.23 -28.62
N ILE A 516 10.46 -54.95 -28.54
CA ILE A 516 10.79 -54.02 -27.45
C ILE A 516 9.60 -53.08 -27.16
N PRO A 517 9.35 -52.72 -25.90
CA PRO A 517 8.25 -51.84 -25.54
C PRO A 517 8.54 -50.39 -25.93
N CYS A 518 7.50 -49.63 -26.25
CA CYS A 518 7.64 -48.19 -26.52
C CYS A 518 8.13 -47.41 -25.29
N CYS A 519 9.06 -46.47 -25.51
CA CYS A 519 9.64 -45.63 -24.47
C CYS A 519 8.63 -44.72 -23.73
N GLU A 520 7.51 -44.37 -24.36
CA GLU A 520 6.49 -43.50 -23.77
C GLU A 520 5.32 -44.28 -23.16
N CYS A 521 4.64 -45.13 -23.95
CA CYS A 521 3.44 -45.81 -23.48
C CYS A 521 3.69 -47.22 -22.94
N GLY A 522 4.89 -47.78 -23.10
CA GLY A 522 5.24 -49.13 -22.63
C GLY A 522 4.59 -50.29 -23.39
N ASN A 523 3.83 -50.02 -24.46
CA ASN A 523 3.19 -51.06 -25.27
C ASN A 523 4.15 -51.61 -26.34
N ASP A 524 4.06 -52.91 -26.62
CA ASP A 524 4.87 -53.63 -27.60
C ASP A 524 4.30 -53.46 -29.02
N TYR A 525 4.22 -52.22 -29.52
CA TYR A 525 3.68 -51.90 -30.86
C TYR A 525 4.57 -50.91 -31.64
N ILE A 526 5.89 -51.00 -31.50
CA ILE A 526 6.81 -50.20 -32.29
C ILE A 526 6.87 -50.76 -33.72
N CYS A 527 6.50 -49.94 -34.70
CA CYS A 527 6.43 -50.31 -36.11
C CYS A 527 7.83 -50.50 -36.71
N ILE A 528 8.05 -51.64 -37.37
CA ILE A 528 9.26 -51.91 -38.18
C ILE A 528 8.94 -52.16 -39.65
N ASP A 529 7.65 -52.25 -40.00
CA ASP A 529 7.16 -52.37 -41.37
C ASP A 529 6.58 -51.03 -41.84
N GLU A 530 7.30 -50.36 -42.74
CA GLU A 530 6.94 -49.05 -43.30
C GLU A 530 5.59 -49.03 -44.04
N ASN A 531 4.95 -50.19 -44.28
CA ASN A 531 3.60 -50.25 -44.83
C ASN A 531 2.52 -49.74 -43.85
N TYR A 532 2.78 -49.74 -42.53
CA TYR A 532 1.80 -49.31 -41.51
C TYR A 532 2.09 -47.90 -40.98
N ALA A 533 3.34 -47.61 -40.62
CA ALA A 533 3.79 -46.31 -40.15
C ALA A 533 5.31 -46.15 -40.37
N PRO A 534 5.89 -44.95 -40.24
CA PRO A 534 7.34 -44.77 -40.29
C PRO A 534 8.07 -45.70 -39.31
N PHE A 535 9.21 -46.23 -39.73
CA PHE A 535 10.05 -47.11 -38.91
C PHE A 535 10.35 -46.46 -37.54
N GLY A 536 10.16 -47.23 -36.46
CA GLY A 536 10.34 -46.77 -35.08
C GLY A 536 9.12 -46.05 -34.49
N LYS A 537 8.07 -45.77 -35.25
CA LYS A 537 6.86 -45.13 -34.72
C LYS A 537 5.99 -46.13 -33.95
N CYS A 538 5.57 -45.80 -32.74
CA CYS A 538 4.64 -46.62 -31.96
C CYS A 538 3.23 -46.49 -32.53
N LEU A 539 2.61 -47.62 -32.86
CA LEU A 539 1.26 -47.66 -33.41
C LEU A 539 0.18 -47.41 -32.34
N SER A 540 0.51 -47.56 -31.05
CA SER A 540 -0.47 -47.33 -29.96
C SER A 540 -0.55 -45.87 -29.49
N CYS A 541 0.54 -45.12 -29.52
CA CYS A 541 0.58 -43.74 -29.00
C CYS A 541 1.17 -42.72 -29.98
N GLY A 542 1.74 -43.15 -31.10
CA GLY A 542 2.32 -42.25 -32.11
C GLY A 542 3.74 -41.78 -31.80
N THR A 543 4.36 -42.18 -30.69
CA THR A 543 5.72 -41.76 -30.32
C THR A 543 6.76 -42.33 -31.28
N GLN A 544 7.73 -41.50 -31.68
CA GLN A 544 8.88 -41.96 -32.44
C GLN A 544 9.94 -42.53 -31.48
N ASN A 545 10.24 -43.82 -31.61
CA ASN A 545 11.26 -44.52 -30.82
C ASN A 545 12.56 -44.60 -31.62
N GLU A 546 13.69 -44.27 -30.99
CA GLU A 546 15.01 -44.36 -31.60
C GLU A 546 15.56 -45.78 -31.46
N ILE A 547 15.13 -46.66 -32.37
CA ILE A 547 15.48 -48.08 -32.34
C ILE A 547 16.53 -48.43 -33.41
N ARG A 548 17.45 -49.35 -33.07
CA ARG A 548 18.46 -49.91 -34.00
C ARG A 548 18.47 -51.43 -33.94
N ILE A 549 19.03 -52.05 -34.99
CA ILE A 549 19.26 -53.49 -35.06
C ILE A 549 20.69 -53.79 -34.60
N CYS A 550 20.86 -54.68 -33.63
CA CYS A 550 22.18 -55.12 -33.17
C CYS A 550 22.90 -55.95 -34.24
N GLU A 551 24.12 -55.55 -34.63
CA GLU A 551 24.93 -56.26 -35.64
C GLU A 551 25.30 -57.70 -35.23
N ARG A 552 25.27 -58.01 -33.93
CA ARG A 552 25.65 -59.33 -33.39
C ARG A 552 24.47 -60.29 -33.24
N CYS A 553 23.39 -59.85 -32.60
CA CYS A 553 22.24 -60.71 -32.28
C CYS A 553 21.01 -60.43 -33.13
N SER A 554 21.05 -59.41 -33.98
CA SER A 554 19.93 -58.96 -34.83
C SER A 554 18.67 -58.53 -34.08
N CYS A 555 18.72 -58.39 -32.75
CA CYS A 555 17.61 -57.87 -31.96
C CYS A 555 17.52 -56.35 -32.05
N TYR A 556 16.30 -55.82 -31.96
CA TYR A 556 16.06 -54.39 -31.82
C TYR A 556 16.44 -53.91 -30.41
N PHE A 557 17.01 -52.72 -30.31
CA PHE A 557 17.34 -52.07 -29.04
C PHE A 557 17.24 -50.55 -29.16
N GLU A 558 16.96 -49.88 -28.04
CA GLU A 558 16.96 -48.41 -27.95
C GLU A 558 18.39 -47.86 -27.90
N GLN A 559 18.64 -46.77 -28.62
CA GLN A 559 19.92 -46.08 -28.59
C GLN A 559 19.94 -45.02 -27.48
N GLU A 560 20.86 -45.14 -26.52
CA GLU A 560 21.19 -44.05 -25.58
C GLU A 560 22.20 -43.10 -26.24
N ASP A 561 22.04 -41.78 -26.05
CA ASP A 561 22.61 -40.65 -26.82
C ASP A 561 24.16 -40.56 -26.94
N ASP A 562 24.91 -41.53 -26.42
CA ASP A 562 26.35 -41.39 -26.16
C ASP A 562 27.22 -42.54 -26.76
N GLY A 563 27.06 -42.92 -28.04
CA GLY A 563 28.10 -43.70 -28.74
C GLY A 563 27.71 -44.44 -30.03
N GLU A 564 28.55 -44.33 -31.07
CA GLU A 564 28.51 -45.15 -32.30
C GLU A 564 28.94 -46.60 -32.01
N LEU A 565 28.07 -47.40 -31.40
CA LEU A 565 28.23 -48.85 -31.33
C LEU A 565 26.92 -49.51 -31.77
N GLY A 566 26.91 -50.12 -32.96
CA GLY A 566 25.78 -50.90 -33.50
C GLY A 566 25.51 -52.21 -32.76
N ILE A 567 25.75 -52.26 -31.44
CA ILE A 567 25.71 -53.45 -30.61
C ILE A 567 24.83 -53.16 -29.40
N CYS A 568 23.83 -54.01 -29.14
CA CYS A 568 22.94 -53.84 -27.99
C CYS A 568 23.70 -54.00 -26.65
N PRO A 569 23.19 -53.42 -25.54
CA PRO A 569 23.85 -53.47 -24.22
C PRO A 569 24.25 -54.89 -23.79
N ASN A 570 23.37 -55.87 -24.00
CA ASN A 570 23.62 -57.26 -23.65
C ASN A 570 24.77 -57.89 -24.47
N CYS A 571 24.90 -57.52 -25.75
CA CYS A 571 25.99 -57.98 -26.60
C CYS A 571 27.30 -57.22 -26.33
N PHE A 572 27.21 -55.96 -25.89
CA PHE A 572 28.35 -55.13 -25.52
C PHE A 572 29.00 -55.59 -24.21
N ASP A 573 28.19 -55.96 -23.21
CA ASP A 573 28.69 -56.51 -21.94
C ASP A 573 29.47 -57.81 -22.15
N LEU A 574 29.02 -58.67 -23.08
CA LEU A 574 29.75 -59.89 -23.45
C LEU A 574 31.12 -59.61 -24.10
N ILE A 575 31.33 -58.43 -24.69
CA ILE A 575 32.60 -58.02 -25.30
C ILE A 575 33.55 -57.41 -24.26
N LYS A 576 33.03 -56.80 -23.18
CA LYS A 576 33.85 -56.22 -22.10
C LYS A 576 34.53 -57.26 -21.19
N PHE A 577 34.09 -58.52 -21.22
CA PHE A 577 34.62 -59.62 -20.39
C PHE A 577 35.46 -60.65 -21.18
N GLU A 578 35.76 -60.39 -22.45
CA GLU A 578 36.84 -61.03 -23.24
C GLU A 578 38.08 -60.12 -23.26
#